data_AF-A0A0K0D5K3-F1
#
_entry.id   AF-A0A0K0D5K3-F1
#
_cell.length_a   1.000
_cell.length_b   1.000
_cell.length_c   1.000
_cell.angle_alpha   90.00
_cell.angle_beta   90.00
_cell.angle_gamma   90.00
#
_symmetry.space_group_name_H-M   'P 1'
#
loop_
_entity.id
_entity.type
_entity.pdbx_description
1 polymer ?
#
loop_
_entity_poly.entity_id
_entity_poly.type
_entity_poly.pdbx_seq_one_letter_code
_entity_poly.pdbx_strand_id
1 'polypeptide(L)'
;MRVAVIGAGASGLPAVKSALEEECEVVCFEMSDDIGGLWRYKPNICPGEGTVMRTTVINTSKEMTAYRRATFYWKPKVLKTPIFSSDFPPPNDAANFMHNTELLQYFHSYAKQ
;
A
#
# COMPACT_ATOMS: atom_id res chain seq x y z
N MET A 1 -6.58 19.84 -9.95
CA MET A 1 -7.47 19.58 -8.79
C MET A 1 -6.60 19.44 -7.55
N ARG A 2 -7.04 19.90 -6.37
CA ARG A 2 -6.30 19.70 -5.10
C ARG A 2 -6.93 18.55 -4.31
N VAL A 3 -6.11 17.60 -3.87
CA VAL A 3 -6.55 16.39 -3.16
C VAL A 3 -5.88 16.35 -1.79
N ALA A 4 -6.69 16.22 -0.74
CA ALA A 4 -6.19 15.93 0.60
C ALA A 4 -6.39 14.44 0.90
N VAL A 5 -5.31 13.74 1.21
CA VAL A 5 -5.34 12.35 1.67
C VAL A 5 -5.13 12.33 3.18
N ILE A 6 -6.04 11.70 3.92
CA ILE A 6 -5.96 11.60 5.38
C ILE A 6 -5.52 10.17 5.76
N GLY A 7 -4.31 10.07 6.31
CA GLY A 7 -3.62 8.83 6.65
C GLY A 7 -2.71 8.32 5.53
N ALA A 8 -1.52 7.85 5.89
CA ALA A 8 -0.48 7.27 5.04
C ALA A 8 -0.30 5.76 5.30
N GLY A 9 -1.41 5.07 5.56
CA GLY A 9 -1.46 3.61 5.69
C GLY A 9 -1.61 2.90 4.34
N ALA A 10 -2.06 1.64 4.40
CA ALA A 10 -2.25 0.78 3.23
C ALA A 10 -3.22 1.35 2.16
N SER A 11 -4.16 2.22 2.56
CA SER A 11 -5.08 2.92 1.65
C SER A 11 -4.56 4.29 1.21
N GLY A 12 -3.83 4.99 2.07
CA GLY A 12 -3.34 6.34 1.82
C GLY A 12 -2.26 6.38 0.75
N LEU A 13 -1.29 5.47 0.83
CA LEU A 13 -0.18 5.38 -0.13
C LEU A 13 -0.66 5.23 -1.58
N PRO A 14 -1.54 4.26 -1.93
CA PRO A 14 -2.04 4.16 -3.29
C PRO A 14 -2.95 5.34 -3.67
N ALA A 15 -3.70 5.94 -2.73
CA ALA A 15 -4.49 7.13 -3.02
C ALA A 15 -3.61 8.32 -3.43
N VAL A 16 -2.48 8.52 -2.76
CA VAL A 16 -1.46 9.52 -3.14
C VAL A 16 -0.90 9.20 -4.52
N LYS A 17 -0.50 7.94 -4.77
CA LYS A 17 0.02 7.54 -6.09
C LYS A 17 -0.99 7.80 -7.20
N SER A 18 -2.25 7.37 -7.04
CA SER A 18 -3.29 7.58 -8.05
C SER A 18 -3.58 9.07 -8.28
N ALA A 19 -3.59 9.90 -7.23
CA ALA A 19 -3.75 11.34 -7.40
C ALA A 19 -2.59 11.96 -8.20
N LEU A 20 -1.35 11.51 -7.95
CA LEU A 20 -0.17 11.95 -8.71
C LEU A 20 -0.22 11.48 -10.18
N GLU A 21 -0.65 10.24 -10.43
CA GLU A 21 -0.80 9.70 -11.79
C GLU A 21 -1.85 10.46 -12.62
N GLU A 22 -2.87 11.03 -11.97
CA GLU A 22 -3.90 11.89 -12.58
C GLU A 22 -3.54 13.39 -12.53
N GLU A 23 -2.25 13.71 -12.32
CA GLU A 23 -1.72 15.09 -12.32
C GLU A 23 -2.41 16.04 -11.30
N CYS A 24 -2.91 15.49 -10.19
CA CYS A 24 -3.49 16.29 -9.12
C CYS A 24 -2.43 16.83 -8.16
N GLU A 25 -2.68 18.00 -7.58
CA GLU A 25 -1.88 18.50 -6.46
C GLU A 25 -2.34 17.80 -5.18
N VAL A 26 -1.53 16.89 -4.66
CA VAL A 26 -1.88 16.06 -3.50
C VAL A 26 -1.11 16.48 -2.25
N VAL A 27 -1.81 16.53 -1.11
CA VAL A 27 -1.21 16.66 0.22
C VAL A 27 -1.70 15.51 1.08
N CYS A 28 -0.77 14.74 1.64
CA CYS A 28 -1.08 13.65 2.56
C CYS A 28 -0.81 14.08 4.00
N PHE A 29 -1.80 13.91 4.88
CA PHE A 29 -1.69 14.19 6.30
C PHE A 29 -1.69 12.86 7.06
N GLU A 30 -0.56 12.52 7.68
CA GLU A 30 -0.42 11.39 8.60
C GLU A 30 -0.32 11.93 10.02
N MET A 31 -1.03 11.30 10.95
CA MET A 31 -1.04 11.73 12.35
C MET A 31 0.24 11.31 13.07
N SER A 32 0.81 10.17 12.67
CA SER A 32 2.07 9.69 13.22
C SER A 32 3.29 10.31 12.54
N ASP A 33 4.44 10.06 13.15
CA ASP A 33 5.79 10.27 12.64
C ASP A 33 6.21 9.38 11.44
N ASP A 34 5.45 8.35 11.08
CA ASP A 34 5.81 7.44 9.97
C ASP A 34 4.60 6.79 9.30
N ILE A 35 4.81 6.27 8.09
CA ILE A 35 3.80 5.62 7.26
C ILE A 35 3.47 4.19 7.71
N GLY A 36 2.52 3.56 7.01
CA GLY A 36 2.16 2.15 7.19
C GLY A 36 0.99 1.91 8.16
N GLY A 37 0.63 2.90 8.97
CA GLY A 37 -0.54 2.89 9.85
C GLY A 37 -0.62 1.61 10.69
N LEU A 38 -1.72 0.87 10.55
CA LEU A 38 -2.00 -0.39 11.25
C LEU A 38 -0.80 -1.36 11.27
N TRP A 39 -0.07 -1.49 10.17
CA TRP A 39 0.95 -2.52 10.00
C TRP A 39 2.27 -2.22 10.72
N ARG A 40 2.44 -0.98 11.19
CA ARG A 40 3.56 -0.60 12.04
C ARG A 40 3.23 -0.91 13.49
N TYR A 41 3.86 -1.96 14.00
CA TYR A 41 3.71 -2.36 15.40
C TYR A 41 4.22 -1.26 16.35
N LYS A 42 3.40 -0.88 17.32
CA LYS A 42 3.76 0.02 18.41
C LYS A 42 3.62 -0.70 19.76
N PRO A 43 4.63 -0.64 20.65
CA PRO A 43 4.57 -1.31 21.94
C PRO A 43 3.62 -0.63 22.94
N ASN A 44 3.40 0.67 22.80
CA ASN A 44 2.54 1.47 23.66
C ASN A 44 1.21 1.78 22.95
N ILE A 45 0.15 1.98 23.73
CA ILE A 45 -1.15 2.42 23.20
C ILE A 45 -1.02 3.86 22.70
N CYS A 46 -1.34 4.09 21.44
CA CYS A 46 -1.39 5.41 20.82
C CYS A 46 -2.86 5.71 20.46
N PRO A 47 -3.55 6.58 21.24
CA PRO A 47 -4.95 6.90 20.98
C PRO A 47 -5.15 7.46 19.57
N GLY A 48 -6.13 6.92 18.84
CA GLY A 48 -6.42 7.32 17.45
C GLY A 48 -5.59 6.59 16.39
N GLU A 49 -4.66 5.73 16.78
CA GLU A 49 -3.82 4.96 15.86
C GLU A 49 -4.09 3.46 15.97
N GLY A 50 -4.22 2.80 14.82
CA GLY A 50 -4.25 1.34 14.76
C GLY A 50 -2.83 0.77 14.87
N THR A 51 -2.68 -0.36 15.57
CA THR A 51 -1.45 -1.16 15.57
C THR A 51 -1.82 -2.65 15.55
N VAL A 52 -1.04 -3.43 14.81
CA VAL A 52 -1.05 -4.89 14.89
C VAL A 52 -0.42 -5.38 16.20
N MET A 53 -0.49 -6.69 16.45
CA MET A 53 0.30 -7.35 17.48
C MET A 53 1.74 -7.56 16.99
N ARG A 54 2.67 -7.77 17.92
CA ARG A 54 4.11 -7.89 17.62
C ARG A 54 4.43 -8.98 16.59
N THR A 55 3.70 -10.09 16.62
CA THR A 55 3.96 -11.30 15.82
C THR A 55 2.97 -11.47 14.67
N THR A 56 2.29 -10.40 14.28
CA THR A 56 1.27 -10.49 13.23
C THR A 56 1.92 -10.81 11.88
N VAL A 57 1.39 -11.83 11.23
CA VAL A 57 1.72 -12.24 9.86
C VAL A 57 0.48 -12.00 9.00
N ILE A 58 0.67 -11.50 7.79
CA ILE A 58 -0.45 -11.29 6.86
C ILE A 58 -1.15 -12.63 6.57
N ASN A 59 -2.47 -12.60 6.46
CA ASN A 59 -3.28 -13.79 6.14
C ASN A 59 -3.57 -13.95 4.64
N THR A 60 -3.14 -13.00 3.83
CA THR A 60 -3.22 -13.00 2.36
C THR A 60 -1.84 -13.25 1.76
N SER A 61 -1.76 -13.92 0.61
CA SER A 61 -0.45 -14.14 -0.02
C SER A 61 0.19 -12.82 -0.47
N LYS A 62 1.53 -12.79 -0.57
CA LYS A 62 2.29 -11.62 -1.02
C LYS A 62 1.82 -11.13 -2.40
N GLU A 63 1.50 -12.06 -3.31
CA GLU A 63 1.01 -11.74 -4.66
C GLU A 63 -0.40 -11.13 -4.67
N MET A 64 -1.22 -11.49 -3.69
CA MET A 64 -2.57 -10.96 -3.52
C MET A 64 -2.58 -9.64 -2.74
N THR A 65 -1.55 -9.39 -1.93
CA THR A 65 -1.39 -8.18 -1.10
C THR A 65 -0.69 -7.06 -1.85
N ALA A 66 0.09 -7.38 -2.88
CA ALA A 66 0.85 -6.42 -3.67
C ALA A 66 -0.02 -5.30 -4.26
N TYR A 67 0.46 -4.06 -4.20
CA TYR A 67 -0.14 -2.93 -4.88
C TYR A 67 -0.12 -3.15 -6.40
N ARG A 68 -1.29 -3.05 -6.99
CA ARG A 68 -1.50 -3.16 -8.43
C ARG A 68 -1.89 -1.80 -8.96
N ARG A 69 -1.46 -1.47 -10.16
CA ARG A 69 -2.08 -0.36 -10.89
C ARG A 69 -3.41 -0.85 -11.41
N ALA A 70 -4.46 -0.08 -11.16
CA ALA A 70 -5.73 -0.28 -11.82
C ALA A 70 -5.62 0.24 -13.25
N THR A 71 -4.89 -0.47 -14.12
CA THR A 71 -4.85 -0.14 -15.54
C THR A 71 -6.18 -0.58 -16.15
N PHE A 72 -7.15 0.34 -16.17
CA PHE A 72 -8.37 0.17 -16.94
C PHE A 72 -7.99 0.31 -18.42
N TYR A 73 -7.44 -0.75 -19.02
CA TYR A 73 -7.33 -0.84 -20.47
C TYR A 73 -8.74 -0.98 -21.05
N TRP A 74 -9.45 0.12 -21.20
CA TRP A 74 -10.56 0.19 -22.14
C TRP A 74 -9.96 0.12 -23.55
N LYS A 75 -9.67 -1.10 -24.02
CA LYS A 75 -9.37 -1.38 -25.42
C LYS A 75 -10.70 -1.80 -26.07
N PRO A 76 -11.33 -0.96 -26.91
CA PRO A 76 -12.51 -1.39 -27.63
C PRO A 76 -12.10 -2.51 -28.59
N LYS A 77 -12.68 -3.70 -28.40
CA LYS A 77 -12.64 -4.86 -29.32
C LYS A 77 -11.49 -5.89 -29.24
N VAL A 78 -10.88 -6.16 -28.08
CA VAL A 78 -10.20 -7.46 -27.92
C VAL A 78 -10.42 -7.99 -26.50
N LEU A 79 -11.09 -9.15 -26.41
CA LEU A 79 -11.15 -9.96 -25.20
C LEU A 79 -9.71 -10.37 -24.86
N LYS A 80 -9.07 -9.69 -23.91
CA LYS A 80 -7.77 -10.11 -23.37
C LYS A 80 -7.97 -10.35 -21.89
N THR A 81 -7.67 -11.58 -21.49
CA THR A 81 -7.58 -12.02 -20.10
C THR A 81 -6.85 -10.96 -19.28
N PRO A 82 -7.32 -10.64 -18.05
CA PRO A 82 -6.55 -9.78 -17.17
C PRO A 82 -5.16 -10.42 -16.98
N ILE A 83 -4.12 -9.73 -17.48
CA ILE A 83 -2.76 -10.04 -17.07
C ILE A 83 -2.66 -9.46 -15.65
N PHE A 84 -2.73 -10.35 -14.66
CA PHE A 84 -2.63 -10.01 -13.24
C PHE A 84 -1.17 -9.69 -12.85
N SER A 85 -0.52 -8.77 -13.56
CA SER A 85 0.81 -8.29 -13.15
C SER A 85 0.63 -7.21 -12.08
N SER A 86 1.24 -7.42 -10.91
CA SER A 86 1.43 -6.34 -9.95
C SER A 86 2.46 -5.35 -10.51
N ASP A 87 2.19 -4.06 -10.38
CA ASP A 87 3.12 -2.99 -10.77
C ASP A 87 4.25 -2.82 -9.75
N PHE A 88 4.03 -3.32 -8.54
CA PHE A 88 5.02 -3.29 -7.47
C PHE A 88 4.96 -4.61 -6.67
N PRO A 89 5.47 -5.72 -7.23
CA PRO A 89 5.51 -6.98 -6.52
C PRO A 89 6.46 -6.91 -5.31
N PRO A 90 6.12 -7.59 -4.19
CA PRO A 90 7.07 -7.80 -3.10
C PRO A 90 8.32 -8.55 -3.59
N PRO A 91 9.44 -8.49 -2.84
CA PRO A 91 10.66 -9.21 -3.20
C PRO A 91 10.42 -10.72 -3.44
N ASN A 92 11.14 -11.29 -4.40
CA ASN A 92 10.98 -12.70 -4.78
C ASN A 92 11.33 -13.66 -3.62
N ASP A 93 12.29 -13.28 -2.79
CA ASP A 93 12.77 -13.98 -1.60
C ASP A 93 11.88 -13.75 -0.36
N ALA A 94 10.97 -12.78 -0.38
CA ALA A 94 10.03 -12.56 0.70
C ALA A 94 9.08 -13.77 0.88
N ALA A 95 8.71 -14.05 2.13
CA ALA A 95 7.75 -15.11 2.44
C ALA A 95 6.39 -14.85 1.77
N ASN A 96 5.70 -15.92 1.36
CA ASN A 96 4.34 -15.80 0.82
C ASN A 96 3.37 -15.15 1.82
N PHE A 97 3.60 -15.35 3.12
CA PHE A 97 2.89 -14.67 4.19
C PHE A 97 3.93 -13.89 5.01
N MET A 98 4.06 -12.62 4.68
CA MET A 98 5.05 -11.71 5.28
C MET A 98 4.73 -11.36 6.73
N HIS A 99 5.76 -11.24 7.56
CA HIS A 99 5.63 -10.64 8.89
C HIS A 99 5.27 -9.15 8.75
N ASN A 100 4.59 -8.56 9.74
CA ASN A 100 4.18 -7.15 9.66
C ASN A 100 5.37 -6.19 9.43
N THR A 101 6.56 -6.54 9.90
CA THR A 101 7.80 -5.78 9.64
C THR A 101 8.22 -5.81 8.18
N GLU A 102 8.08 -6.96 7.50
CA GLU A 102 8.38 -7.10 6.07
C GLU A 102 7.34 -6.35 5.23
N LEU A 103 6.05 -6.43 5.62
CA LEU A 103 5.00 -5.66 4.96
C LEU A 103 5.21 -4.14 5.14
N LEU A 104 5.65 -3.69 6.32
CA LEU A 104 6.00 -2.29 6.54
C LEU A 104 7.16 -1.85 5.65
N GLN A 105 8.21 -2.68 5.52
CA GLN A 105 9.32 -2.42 4.59
C GLN A 105 8.84 -2.32 3.15
N TYR A 106 7.88 -3.15 2.75
CA TYR A 106 7.23 -3.07 1.45
C TYR A 106 6.48 -1.73 1.24
N PHE A 107 5.82 -1.20 2.27
CA PHE A 107 5.21 0.14 2.18
C PHE A 107 6.25 1.25 2.05
N HIS A 108 7.38 1.16 2.76
CA HIS A 108 8.47 2.12 2.58
C HIS A 108 9.11 2.05 1.20
N SER A 109 9.25 0.85 0.61
CA SER A 109 9.80 0.73 -0.74
C SER A 109 8.81 1.27 -1.77
N TYR A 110 7.51 1.06 -1.58
CA TYR A 110 6.47 1.63 -2.45
C TYR A 110 6.43 3.15 -2.39
N ALA A 111 6.55 3.74 -1.19
CA ALA A 111 6.52 5.20 -1.02
C ALA A 111 7.75 5.95 -1.59
N LYS A 112 8.85 5.23 -1.87
CA LYS A 112 10.07 5.78 -2.49
C LYS A 112 10.03 5.78 -4.01
N GLN A 113 9.06 5.09 -4.60
CA GLN A 113 8.89 4.99 -6.05
C GLN A 113 8.15 6.21 -6.59
#